data_AF-A0A3B8W6M1-F1
#
_entry.id   AF-A0A3B8W6M1-F1
#
_cell.length_a   1.000
_cell.length_b   1.000
_cell.length_c   1.000
_cell.angle_alpha   90.00
_cell.angle_beta   90.00
_cell.angle_gamma   90.00
#
_symmetry.space_group_name_H-M   'P 1'
#
loop_
_entity.id
_entity.type
_entity.pdbx_description
1 polymer ?
#
loop_
_entity_poly.entity_id
_entity_poly.type
_entity_poly.pdbx_seq_one_letter_code
_entity_poly.pdbx_strand_id
1 'polypeptide(L)'
;MEKRTLSAAYRFYCAKELTGSHTAEADTQATLDVLLAQVARYENQEVTDGLGKKIGIIKNNTEELARLTTQDVVDLAGRMIRTETGDVVFNFGKHKNKGVLQVLKDEPSYYDWMMNGDFPLDTKRKLTELKLSALKK
;
A
#
# COMPACT_ATOMS: atom_id res chain seq x y z
N MET A 1 -6.61 -24.35 7.03
CA MET A 1 -6.58 -22.89 6.79
C MET A 1 -7.47 -22.60 5.58
N GLU A 2 -8.35 -21.60 5.65
CA GLU A 2 -9.18 -21.23 4.49
C GLU A 2 -8.31 -20.78 3.30
N LYS A 3 -8.80 -21.03 2.08
CA LYS A 3 -8.10 -20.61 0.86
C LYS A 3 -8.13 -19.08 0.73
N ARG A 4 -7.03 -18.48 0.30
CA ARG A 4 -6.93 -17.04 0.02
C ARG A 4 -7.46 -16.72 -1.38
N THR A 5 -8.76 -16.95 -1.59
CA THR A 5 -9.45 -16.70 -2.87
C THR A 5 -10.72 -15.90 -2.66
N LEU A 6 -11.16 -15.16 -3.67
CA LEU A 6 -12.40 -14.37 -3.61
C LEU A 6 -13.62 -15.25 -3.28
N SER A 7 -13.75 -16.43 -3.90
CA SER A 7 -14.84 -17.36 -3.61
C SER A 7 -14.87 -17.81 -2.14
N ALA A 8 -13.71 -18.06 -1.54
CA ALA A 8 -13.63 -18.46 -0.14
C ALA A 8 -14.02 -17.29 0.79
N ALA A 9 -13.56 -16.08 0.49
CA ALA A 9 -13.93 -14.87 1.23
C ALA A 9 -15.42 -14.57 1.10
N TYR A 10 -16.00 -14.69 -0.10
CA TYR A 10 -17.42 -14.45 -0.34
C TYR A 10 -18.31 -15.40 0.44
N ARG A 11 -17.92 -16.68 0.49
CA ARG A 11 -18.60 -17.65 1.34
C ARG A 11 -18.45 -17.33 2.83
N PHE A 12 -17.24 -17.01 3.28
CA PHE A 12 -16.99 -16.77 4.71
C PHE A 12 -17.69 -15.52 5.23
N TYR A 13 -17.60 -14.40 4.51
CA TYR A 13 -18.12 -13.11 4.95
C TYR A 13 -19.59 -12.90 4.58
N CYS A 14 -20.03 -13.42 3.43
CA CYS A 14 -21.36 -13.14 2.91
C CYS A 14 -22.29 -14.37 2.92
N ALA A 15 -21.80 -15.56 3.28
CA ALA A 15 -22.53 -16.83 3.20
C ALA A 15 -23.10 -17.11 1.80
N LYS A 16 -22.40 -16.67 0.75
CA LYS A 16 -22.80 -16.83 -0.66
C LYS A 16 -21.74 -17.61 -1.44
N GLU A 17 -22.18 -18.35 -2.46
CA GLU A 17 -21.27 -18.97 -3.43
C GLU A 17 -21.04 -18.02 -4.60
N LEU A 18 -19.79 -17.93 -5.08
CA LEU A 18 -19.45 -17.08 -6.21
C LEU A 18 -19.80 -17.79 -7.52
N THR A 19 -20.90 -17.40 -8.14
CA THR A 19 -21.31 -17.86 -9.47
C THR A 19 -20.81 -16.91 -10.56
N GLY A 20 -20.37 -17.44 -11.71
CA GLY A 20 -19.88 -16.59 -12.81
C GLY A 20 -18.50 -15.96 -12.57
N SER A 21 -17.68 -16.60 -11.71
CA SER A 21 -16.28 -16.21 -11.48
C SER A 21 -15.51 -16.06 -12.80
N HIS A 22 -14.58 -15.11 -12.87
CA HIS A 22 -13.86 -14.68 -14.09
C HIS A 22 -14.64 -13.75 -15.02
N THR A 23 -15.82 -13.28 -14.61
CA THR A 23 -16.46 -12.12 -15.22
C THR A 23 -16.16 -10.88 -14.39
N ALA A 24 -15.81 -9.77 -15.05
CA ALA A 24 -15.42 -8.54 -14.36
C ALA A 24 -16.53 -8.03 -13.43
N GLU A 25 -17.80 -8.16 -13.83
CA GLU A 25 -18.95 -7.74 -13.04
C GLU A 25 -19.13 -8.60 -11.78
N ALA A 26 -19.17 -9.93 -11.91
CA ALA A 26 -19.35 -10.81 -10.75
C ALA A 26 -18.20 -10.67 -9.75
N ASP A 27 -16.96 -10.58 -10.24
CA ASP A 27 -15.79 -10.41 -9.38
C ASP A 27 -15.78 -9.04 -8.69
N THR A 28 -16.22 -7.97 -9.37
CA THR A 28 -16.36 -6.63 -8.78
C THR A 28 -17.44 -6.62 -7.70
N GLN A 29 -18.61 -7.18 -7.98
CA GLN A 29 -19.72 -7.21 -7.01
C GLN A 29 -19.38 -8.04 -5.78
N ALA A 30 -18.79 -9.23 -5.98
CA ALA A 30 -18.36 -10.07 -4.86
C ALA A 30 -17.27 -9.40 -4.01
N THR A 31 -16.36 -8.66 -4.65
CA THR A 31 -15.32 -7.89 -3.93
C THR A 31 -15.96 -6.79 -3.08
N LEU A 32 -16.93 -6.05 -3.62
CA LEU A 32 -17.65 -5.01 -2.88
C LEU A 32 -18.43 -5.60 -1.70
N ASP A 33 -19.19 -6.67 -1.93
CA ASP A 33 -19.95 -7.36 -0.88
C ASP A 33 -19.04 -7.83 0.26
N VAL A 34 -17.89 -8.42 -0.07
CA VAL A 34 -16.89 -8.86 0.92
C VAL A 34 -16.37 -7.67 1.73
N LEU A 35 -15.99 -6.58 1.06
CA LEU A 35 -15.49 -5.38 1.74
C LEU A 35 -16.52 -4.82 2.73
N LEU A 36 -17.78 -4.70 2.31
CA LEU A 36 -18.87 -4.22 3.16
C LEU A 36 -19.11 -5.15 4.35
N ALA A 37 -19.10 -6.46 4.13
CA ALA A 37 -19.27 -7.45 5.18
C ALA A 37 -18.09 -7.45 6.18
N GLN A 38 -16.86 -7.21 5.72
CA GLN A 38 -15.69 -7.04 6.58
C GLN A 38 -15.82 -5.81 7.47
N VAL A 39 -16.17 -4.65 6.88
CA VAL A 39 -16.35 -3.40 7.64
C VAL A 39 -17.43 -3.57 8.70
N ALA A 40 -18.58 -4.16 8.35
CA ALA A 40 -19.66 -4.40 9.30
C ALA A 40 -19.29 -5.39 10.41
N ARG A 41 -18.63 -6.51 10.06
CA ARG A 41 -18.26 -7.55 11.03
C ARG A 41 -17.23 -7.06 12.05
N TYR A 42 -16.29 -6.25 11.62
CA TYR A 42 -15.18 -5.78 12.45
C TYR A 42 -15.37 -4.36 12.98
N GLU A 43 -16.56 -3.77 12.84
CA GLU A 43 -16.84 -2.42 13.31
C GLU A 43 -16.52 -2.26 14.81
N ASN A 44 -15.86 -1.15 15.15
CA ASN A 44 -15.34 -0.81 16.48
C ASN A 44 -14.23 -1.72 17.03
N GLN A 45 -13.72 -2.69 16.26
CA GLN A 45 -12.58 -3.49 16.68
C GLN A 45 -11.26 -2.71 16.55
N GLU A 46 -10.34 -2.97 17.47
CA GLU A 46 -9.01 -2.37 17.46
C GLU A 46 -8.15 -2.96 16.33
N VAL A 47 -7.37 -2.10 15.68
CA VAL A 47 -6.38 -2.49 14.69
C VAL A 47 -5.00 -2.30 15.31
N THR A 48 -4.16 -3.33 15.21
CA THR A 48 -2.76 -3.29 15.65
C THR A 48 -1.82 -3.44 14.45
N ASP A 49 -0.64 -2.84 14.54
CA ASP A 49 0.45 -3.13 13.62
C ASP A 49 1.09 -4.51 13.90
N GLY A 50 2.13 -4.86 13.12
CA GLY A 50 2.86 -6.12 13.28
C GLY A 50 3.65 -6.25 14.59
N LEU A 51 3.74 -5.19 15.40
CA LEU A 51 4.39 -5.17 16.71
C LEU A 51 3.35 -5.13 17.85
N GLY A 52 2.05 -5.20 17.53
CA GLY A 52 0.97 -5.15 18.51
C GLY A 52 0.63 -3.74 19.00
N LYS A 53 1.19 -2.68 18.40
CA LYS A 53 0.82 -1.30 18.74
C LYS A 53 -0.53 -0.98 18.11
N LYS A 54 -1.47 -0.45 18.91
CA LYS A 54 -2.77 0.02 18.42
C LYS A 54 -2.60 1.21 17.46
N ILE A 55 -3.13 1.09 16.24
CA ILE A 55 -3.06 2.10 15.18
C ILE A 55 -4.43 2.71 14.84
N GLY A 56 -5.52 2.13 15.36
CA GLY A 56 -6.85 2.73 15.30
C GLY A 56 -7.96 1.74 15.59
N ILE A 57 -9.15 2.06 15.10
CA ILE A 57 -10.36 1.25 15.21
C ILE A 57 -11.07 1.23 13.86
N ILE A 58 -11.65 0.10 13.48
CA ILE A 58 -12.42 -0.02 12.24
C ILE A 58 -13.73 0.76 12.38
N LYS A 59 -13.97 1.69 11.46
CA LYS A 59 -15.21 2.44 11.33
C LYS A 59 -15.69 2.39 9.89
N ASN A 60 -17.01 2.42 9.68
CA ASN A 60 -17.58 2.59 8.35
C ASN A 60 -17.44 4.04 7.86
N ASN A 61 -16.20 4.45 7.63
CA ASN A 61 -15.82 5.76 7.15
C ASN A 61 -14.62 5.61 6.22
N THR A 62 -14.72 6.16 5.01
CA THR A 62 -13.72 6.00 3.96
C THR A 62 -12.36 6.59 4.33
N GLU A 63 -12.32 7.72 5.03
CA GLU A 63 -11.07 8.36 5.45
C GLU A 63 -10.35 7.54 6.53
N GLU A 64 -11.09 7.01 7.52
CA GLU A 64 -10.52 6.15 8.55
C GLU A 64 -10.03 4.82 7.98
N LEU A 65 -10.81 4.19 7.10
CA LEU A 65 -10.39 2.97 6.42
C LEU A 65 -9.13 3.24 5.59
N ALA A 66 -9.09 4.33 4.83
CA ALA A 66 -7.91 4.71 4.06
C ALA A 66 -6.68 4.91 4.96
N ARG A 67 -6.83 5.59 6.11
CA ARG A 67 -5.75 5.78 7.09
C ARG A 67 -5.23 4.46 7.67
N LEU A 68 -6.10 3.47 7.85
CA LEU A 68 -5.75 2.17 8.42
C LEU A 68 -5.10 1.22 7.41
N THR A 69 -5.48 1.31 6.14
CA THR A 69 -5.05 0.36 5.11
C THR A 69 -3.95 0.92 4.20
N THR A 70 -3.81 2.24 4.12
CA THR A 70 -2.90 2.90 3.18
C THR A 70 -1.64 3.33 3.91
N GLN A 71 -0.50 2.91 3.37
CA GLN A 71 0.79 3.47 3.74
C GLN A 71 1.00 4.77 2.96
N ASP A 72 1.64 5.78 3.56
CA ASP A 72 1.98 7.03 2.86
C ASP A 72 3.08 6.75 1.82
N VAL A 73 2.65 6.24 0.66
CA VAL A 73 3.50 5.89 -0.47
C VAL A 73 3.76 7.13 -1.31
N VAL A 74 5.03 7.34 -1.65
CA VAL A 74 5.44 8.46 -2.50
C VAL A 74 5.31 8.13 -3.98
N ASP A 75 5.46 6.85 -4.33
CA ASP A 75 5.16 6.29 -5.64
C ASP A 75 4.15 5.15 -5.54
N LEU A 76 3.34 4.95 -6.59
CA LEU A 76 2.26 3.97 -6.62
C LEU A 76 2.73 2.52 -6.41
N ALA A 77 3.99 2.21 -6.73
CA ALA A 77 4.58 0.90 -6.51
C ALA A 77 5.14 0.71 -5.10
N GLY A 78 5.03 1.72 -4.23
CA GLY A 78 5.47 1.68 -2.84
C GLY A 78 6.97 1.46 -2.68
N ARG A 79 7.79 1.88 -3.65
CA ARG A 79 9.26 1.77 -3.60
C ARG A 79 9.88 2.86 -2.72
N MET A 80 9.19 3.98 -2.56
CA MET A 80 9.51 5.11 -1.70
C MET A 80 8.26 5.41 -0.86
N ILE A 81 8.48 5.62 0.43
CA ILE A 81 7.42 5.91 1.41
C ILE A 81 7.82 7.12 2.24
N ARG A 82 6.82 7.81 2.79
CA ARG A 82 7.04 8.86 3.78
C ARG A 82 7.00 8.26 5.19
N THR A 83 7.98 8.61 6.00
CA THR A 83 8.02 8.28 7.42
C THR A 83 7.09 9.20 8.23
N GLU A 84 6.83 8.86 9.48
CA GLU A 84 6.09 9.73 10.40
C GLU A 84 6.77 11.10 10.60
N THR A 85 8.10 11.19 10.43
CA THR A 85 8.86 12.44 10.49
C THR A 85 8.74 13.30 9.22
N GLY A 86 8.07 12.80 8.18
CA GLY A 86 7.93 13.47 6.89
C GLY A 86 9.04 13.16 5.88
N ASP A 87 10.06 12.40 6.28
CA ASP A 87 11.19 12.04 5.42
C ASP A 87 10.79 10.98 4.40
N VAL A 88 11.35 11.05 3.20
CA VAL A 88 11.12 10.04 2.16
C VAL A 88 12.25 9.02 2.18
N VAL A 89 11.89 7.76 2.39
CA VAL A 89 12.82 6.62 2.47
C VAL A 89 12.52 5.58 1.41
N PHE A 90 13.54 4.81 1.00
CA PHE A 90 13.32 3.63 0.17
C PHE A 90 12.66 2.52 1.00
N ASN A 91 11.69 1.81 0.43
CA ASN A 91 10.94 0.72 1.09
C ASN A 91 11.38 -0.69 0.61
N PHE A 92 12.50 -0.78 -0.11
CA PHE A 92 12.96 -2.03 -0.72
C PHE A 92 14.48 -2.08 -0.88
N GLY A 93 14.99 -3.28 -1.21
CA GLY A 93 16.39 -3.50 -1.57
C GLY A 93 17.38 -3.22 -0.42
N LYS A 94 18.67 -3.09 -0.77
CA LYS A 94 19.77 -2.87 0.19
C LYS A 94 19.67 -1.54 0.95
N HIS A 95 18.87 -0.61 0.45
CA HIS A 95 18.67 0.72 1.03
C HIS A 95 17.31 0.88 1.70
N LYS A 96 16.62 -0.23 2.01
CA LYS A 96 15.36 -0.17 2.75
C LYS A 96 15.51 0.63 4.05
N ASN A 97 14.53 1.50 4.31
CA ASN A 97 14.45 2.46 5.41
C ASN A 97 15.53 3.56 5.41
N LYS A 98 16.33 3.69 4.35
CA LYS A 98 17.29 4.80 4.19
C LYS A 98 16.66 5.95 3.41
N GLY A 99 17.00 7.18 3.79
CA GLY A 99 16.51 8.40 3.15
C GLY A 99 16.89 8.45 1.67
N VAL A 100 15.92 8.73 0.79
CA VAL A 100 16.12 8.76 -0.66
C VAL A 100 17.20 9.77 -1.03
N LEU A 101 17.08 11.02 -0.55
CA LEU A 101 18.05 12.07 -0.85
C LEU A 101 19.46 11.75 -0.33
N GLN A 102 19.55 11.11 0.83
CA GLN A 102 20.83 10.69 1.40
C GLN A 102 21.49 9.62 0.53
N VAL A 103 20.74 8.60 0.12
CA VAL A 103 21.25 7.54 -0.76
C VAL A 103 21.66 8.10 -2.12
N LEU A 104 20.88 9.02 -2.70
CA LEU A 104 21.24 9.64 -3.97
C LEU A 104 22.50 10.53 -3.87
N LYS A 105 22.80 11.05 -2.68
CA LYS A 105 24.02 11.81 -2.40
C LYS A 105 25.23 10.91 -2.19
N ASP A 106 25.07 9.86 -1.38
CA ASP A 106 26.16 8.94 -1.00
C ASP A 106 26.50 7.94 -2.11
N GLU A 107 25.50 7.50 -2.87
CA GLU A 107 25.64 6.54 -3.97
C GLU A 107 24.88 7.07 -5.22
N PRO A 108 25.43 8.09 -5.93
CA PRO A 108 24.76 8.68 -7.10
C PRO A 108 24.41 7.68 -8.20
N SER A 109 25.22 6.61 -8.36
CA SER A 109 24.96 5.53 -9.31
C SER A 109 23.66 4.76 -9.04
N TYR A 110 23.12 4.83 -7.82
CA TYR A 110 21.84 4.21 -7.49
C TYR A 110 20.67 4.86 -8.25
N TYR A 111 20.76 6.18 -8.52
CA TYR A 111 19.81 6.87 -9.38
C TYR A 111 19.81 6.26 -10.78
N ASP A 112 20.98 6.13 -11.40
CA ASP A 112 21.10 5.63 -12.77
C ASP A 112 20.66 4.17 -12.88
N TRP A 113 20.97 3.35 -11.86
CA TRP A 113 20.46 1.98 -11.76
C TRP A 113 18.93 1.93 -11.73
N MET A 114 18.27 2.78 -10.94
CA MET A 114 16.80 2.84 -10.91
C MET A 114 16.21 3.37 -12.21
N MET A 115 16.84 4.37 -12.84
CA MET A 115 16.35 4.97 -14.08
C MET A 115 16.47 4.01 -15.27
N ASN A 116 17.54 3.21 -15.33
CA ASN A 116 17.77 2.21 -16.37
C ASN A 116 17.10 0.86 -16.07
N GLY A 117 16.78 0.59 -14.80
CA GLY A 117 16.12 -0.63 -14.37
C GLY A 117 14.63 -0.71 -14.73
N ASP A 118 14.04 -1.88 -14.52
CA ASP A 118 12.62 -2.14 -14.75
C ASP A 118 11.78 -1.66 -13.56
N PHE A 119 11.62 -0.34 -13.45
CA PHE A 119 10.76 0.31 -12.47
C PHE A 119 9.59 1.02 -13.17
N PRO A 120 8.41 1.07 -12.53
CA PRO A 120 7.28 1.84 -13.04
C PRO A 120 7.64 3.30 -13.30
N LEU A 121 7.01 3.88 -14.33
CA LEU A 121 7.27 5.26 -14.74
C LEU A 121 7.00 6.26 -13.61
N ASP A 122 5.97 6.02 -12.79
CA ASP A 122 5.67 6.84 -11.63
C ASP A 122 6.82 6.84 -10.61
N THR A 123 7.37 5.67 -10.27
CA THR A 123 8.54 5.55 -9.39
C THR A 123 9.73 6.37 -9.92
N LYS A 124 10.04 6.24 -11.21
CA LYS A 124 11.14 6.98 -11.85
C LYS A 124 10.90 8.50 -11.82
N ARG A 125 9.68 8.92 -12.14
CA ARG A 125 9.26 10.33 -12.09
C ARG A 125 9.40 10.90 -10.68
N LYS A 126 8.86 10.19 -9.67
CA LYS A 126 8.93 10.61 -8.27
C LYS A 126 10.36 10.67 -7.74
N LEU A 127 11.22 9.72 -8.13
CA LEU A 127 12.63 9.75 -7.78
C LEU A 127 13.32 11.00 -8.34
N THR A 128 12.99 11.36 -9.59
CA THR A 128 13.52 12.56 -10.24
C THR A 128 13.03 13.83 -9.58
N GLU A 129 11.73 13.93 -9.26
CA GLU A 129 11.13 15.06 -8.54
C GLU A 129 11.86 15.31 -7.21
N LEU A 130 12.10 14.24 -6.43
CA LEU A 130 12.83 14.32 -5.17
C LEU A 130 14.27 14.83 -5.40
N LYS A 131 14.99 14.24 -6.35
CA LYS A 131 16.37 14.65 -6.70
C LYS A 131 16.45 16.13 -7.06
N LEU A 132 15.52 16.63 -7.89
CA LEU A 132 15.49 18.03 -8.30
C LEU A 132 15.09 18.98 -7.16
N SER A 133 14.22 18.54 -6.25
CA SER A 133 13.82 19.35 -5.09
C SER A 133 14.99 19.69 -4.16
N ALA A 134 15.99 18.81 -4.09
CA ALA A 134 17.20 19.04 -3.30
C ALA A 134 18.15 20.08 -3.90
N LEU A 135 18.05 20.36 -5.22
CA LEU A 135 18.87 21.35 -5.92
C LEU A 135 18.27 22.77 -5.88
N LYS A 136 17.00 22.90 -5.47
CA LYS A 136 16.29 24.19 -5.37
C LYS A 136 16.41 24.84 -3.99
N LYS A 137 17.11 24.21 -3.05
CA LYS A 137 17.48 24.74 -1.74
C LYS A 137 18.94 25.16 -1.76
#